data_AF-A0A812A1L9-F1
#
_entry.id   AF-A0A812A1L9-F1
#
_cell.length_a   1.000
_cell.length_b   1.000
_cell.length_c   1.000
_cell.angle_alpha   90.00
_cell.angle_beta   90.00
_cell.angle_gamma   90.00
#
_symmetry.space_group_name_H-M   'P 1'
#
loop_
_entity.id
_entity.type
_entity.pdbx_description
1 polymer ?
#
loop_
_entity_poly.entity_id
_entity_poly.type
_entity_poly.pdbx_seq_one_letter_code
_entity_poly.pdbx_strand_id
1 'polypeptide(L)'
;MRKLEMTGYATPVKILRSFTKDSIQQTKDANGIKKGDVILIMDASGGGTATADILAQLQIKAVATYNEMSHEAEQQLFINNIPVFSAVQLNIKRENEFAIATTEDITQAITQWEKNAEKYRYNQKQEWLQQLIKEYQSNRKKELKNLQEIK
;
A
#
# COMPACT_ATOMS: atom_id res chain seq x y z
N MET A 1 26.81 22.94 -3.21
CA MET A 1 25.66 22.30 -2.55
C MET A 1 25.02 23.30 -1.61
N ARG A 2 23.97 23.98 -2.06
CA ARG A 2 23.27 25.01 -1.27
C ARG A 2 22.48 24.27 -0.19
N LYS A 3 22.68 24.64 1.07
CA LYS A 3 21.88 24.23 2.23
C LYS A 3 20.44 24.03 1.78
N LEU A 4 19.99 22.78 1.76
CA LEU A 4 18.58 22.43 1.63
C LEU A 4 17.96 22.93 2.93
N GLU A 5 17.49 24.16 2.90
CA GLU A 5 16.88 24.80 4.06
C GLU A 5 15.64 24.01 4.43
N MET A 6 15.81 23.16 5.46
CA MET A 6 15.04 23.07 6.71
C MET A 6 13.75 23.90 6.78
N THR A 7 12.92 23.80 5.76
CA THR A 7 11.55 24.26 5.68
C THR A 7 10.81 23.01 5.22
N GLY A 8 9.72 22.63 5.90
CA GLY A 8 9.04 21.33 5.73
C GLY A 8 8.47 21.01 4.34
N TYR A 9 8.96 21.64 3.27
CA TYR A 9 8.56 21.49 1.88
C TYR A 9 9.17 20.27 1.18
N ALA A 10 10.33 19.77 1.61
CA ALA A 10 10.98 18.60 1.01
C ALA A 10 11.08 17.46 2.03
N THR A 11 10.54 16.30 1.68
CA THR A 11 10.61 15.06 2.47
C THR A 11 11.66 14.13 1.85
N PRO A 12 12.65 13.66 2.65
CA PRO A 12 13.59 12.66 2.17
C PRO A 12 12.88 11.33 1.92
N VAL A 13 13.25 10.66 0.84
CA VAL A 13 12.72 9.36 0.43
C VAL A 13 13.84 8.34 0.52
N LYS A 14 13.61 7.24 1.24
CA LYS A 14 14.60 6.17 1.42
C LYS A 14 14.62 5.30 0.17
N ILE A 15 15.82 5.02 -0.36
CA ILE A 15 15.96 4.17 -1.54
C ILE A 15 16.15 2.72 -1.11
N LEU A 16 15.32 1.86 -1.69
CA LEU A 16 15.41 0.42 -1.62
C LEU A 16 15.76 -0.11 -3.02
N ARG A 17 16.90 -0.79 -3.16
CA ARG A 17 17.41 -1.24 -4.47
C ARG A 17 16.55 -2.33 -5.10
N SER A 18 16.02 -3.24 -4.30
CA SER A 18 15.08 -4.25 -4.76
C SER A 18 14.05 -4.58 -3.68
N PHE A 19 12.86 -4.99 -4.08
CA PHE A 19 11.80 -5.38 -3.15
C PHE A 19 12.04 -6.79 -2.61
N THR A 20 13.09 -6.94 -1.80
CA THR A 20 13.51 -8.22 -1.22
C THR A 20 13.81 -8.05 0.27
N LYS A 21 13.69 -9.13 1.05
CA LYS A 21 13.99 -9.11 2.49
C LYS A 21 15.42 -8.66 2.77
N ASP A 22 16.36 -9.17 1.99
CA ASP A 22 17.78 -8.85 2.13
C ASP A 22 18.04 -7.37 1.82
N SER A 23 17.46 -6.83 0.74
CA SER A 23 17.62 -5.41 0.44
C SER A 23 17.01 -4.53 1.51
N ILE A 24 15.87 -4.92 2.10
CA ILE A 24 15.26 -4.16 3.21
C ILE A 24 16.18 -4.16 4.41
N GLN A 25 16.74 -5.33 4.76
CA GLN A 25 17.64 -5.47 5.89
C GLN A 25 18.93 -4.66 5.68
N GLN A 26 19.55 -4.74 4.50
CA GLN A 26 20.71 -3.93 4.15
C GLN A 26 20.43 -2.43 4.25
N THR A 27 19.28 -1.96 3.74
CA THR A 27 18.91 -0.54 3.84
C THR A 27 18.67 -0.12 5.29
N LYS A 28 18.07 -0.98 6.13
CA LYS A 28 17.91 -0.71 7.57
C LYS A 28 19.27 -0.56 8.25
N ASP A 29 20.19 -1.47 7.98
CA ASP A 29 21.50 -1.49 8.63
C ASP A 29 22.38 -0.31 8.18
N ALA A 30 22.32 0.05 6.90
CA ALA A 30 23.12 1.15 6.36
C ALA A 30 22.57 2.54 6.68
N ASN A 31 21.26 2.75 6.53
CA ASN A 31 20.65 4.08 6.51
C ASN A 31 19.53 4.28 7.55
N GLY A 32 19.09 3.21 8.20
CA GLY A 32 17.87 3.19 9.01
C GLY A 32 16.60 3.37 8.18
N ILE A 33 15.55 2.62 8.55
CA ILE A 33 14.17 2.88 8.13
C ILE A 33 13.36 3.17 9.38
N LYS A 34 12.72 4.34 9.41
CA LYS A 34 11.94 4.81 10.55
C LYS A 34 10.46 4.80 10.20
N LYS A 35 9.65 4.75 11.26
CA LYS A 35 8.21 5.00 11.17
C LYS A 35 7.97 6.33 10.44
N GLY A 36 7.06 6.30 9.48
CA GLY A 36 6.67 7.47 8.69
C GLY A 36 7.58 7.77 7.48
N ASP A 37 8.63 6.98 7.24
CA ASP A 37 9.46 7.13 6.05
C ASP A 37 8.65 6.79 4.77
N VAL A 38 8.98 7.47 3.68
CA VAL A 38 8.53 7.08 2.33
C VAL A 38 9.66 6.29 1.68
N ILE A 39 9.34 5.13 1.10
CA ILE A 39 10.31 4.24 0.47
C ILE A 39 10.16 4.29 -1.04
N LEU A 40 11.25 4.60 -1.75
CA LEU A 40 11.38 4.42 -3.19
C LEU A 40 11.99 3.04 -3.47
N ILE A 41 11.24 2.18 -4.13
CA ILE A 41 11.71 0.87 -4.57
C ILE A 41 12.14 0.98 -6.03
N MET A 42 13.42 0.69 -6.29
CA MET A 42 13.99 0.76 -7.63
C MET A 42 13.51 -0.38 -8.52
N ASP A 43 13.45 -1.59 -7.97
CA ASP A 43 12.91 -2.78 -8.63
C ASP A 43 11.92 -3.49 -7.70
N ALA A 44 10.64 -3.39 -8.03
CA ALA A 44 9.51 -3.91 -7.25
C ALA A 44 9.12 -5.37 -7.59
N SER A 45 9.80 -5.99 -8.56
CA SER A 45 9.44 -7.32 -9.07
C SER A 45 9.76 -8.47 -8.10
N GLY A 46 10.72 -8.28 -7.19
CA GLY A 46 11.31 -9.36 -6.38
C GLY A 46 10.55 -9.77 -5.11
N GLY A 47 9.42 -9.14 -4.79
CA GLY A 47 8.75 -9.31 -3.49
C GLY A 47 7.26 -9.58 -3.57
N GLY A 48 6.78 -10.37 -2.61
CA GLY A 48 5.37 -10.72 -2.43
C GLY A 48 4.83 -10.27 -1.07
N THR A 49 3.75 -10.91 -0.64
CA THR A 49 3.09 -10.73 0.66
C THR A 49 4.06 -10.61 1.84
N ALA A 50 4.99 -11.56 1.98
CA ALA A 50 5.91 -11.57 3.13
C ALA A 50 6.89 -10.39 3.13
N THR A 51 7.24 -9.84 1.97
CA THR A 51 8.10 -8.66 1.87
C THR A 51 7.32 -7.39 2.18
N ALA A 52 6.06 -7.31 1.72
CA ALA A 52 5.14 -6.24 2.06
C ALA A 52 4.87 -6.16 3.58
N ASP A 53 4.66 -7.30 4.24
CA ASP A 53 4.46 -7.36 5.69
C ASP A 53 5.66 -6.81 6.48
N ILE A 54 6.89 -7.07 6.03
CA ILE A 54 8.08 -6.52 6.67
C ILE A 54 8.08 -4.99 6.58
N LEU A 55 7.73 -4.42 5.42
CA LEU A 55 7.58 -2.97 5.29
C LEU A 55 6.44 -2.43 6.18
N ALA A 56 5.34 -3.17 6.29
CA ALA A 56 4.21 -2.79 7.14
C ALA A 56 4.57 -2.75 8.63
N GLN A 57 5.35 -3.73 9.10
CA GLN A 57 5.85 -3.77 10.47
C GLN A 57 6.76 -2.58 10.81
N LEU A 58 7.44 -2.00 9.81
CA LEU A 58 8.26 -0.79 9.97
C LEU A 58 7.43 0.49 10.07
N GLN A 59 6.11 0.42 9.86
CA GLN A 59 5.16 1.55 9.91
C GLN A 59 5.58 2.69 8.99
N ILE A 60 6.03 2.36 7.77
CA ILE A 60 6.34 3.34 6.73
C ILE A 60 5.06 4.06 6.29
N LYS A 61 5.22 5.27 5.73
CA LYS A 61 4.10 6.12 5.32
C LYS A 61 3.55 5.78 3.93
N ALA A 62 4.43 5.44 2.99
CA ALA A 62 4.08 5.14 1.61
C ALA A 62 5.22 4.42 0.89
N VAL A 63 4.88 3.75 -0.21
CA VAL A 63 5.82 3.16 -1.16
C VAL A 63 5.68 3.87 -2.51
N ALA A 64 6.81 4.14 -3.15
CA ALA A 64 6.89 4.60 -4.53
C ALA A 64 7.71 3.60 -5.36
N THR A 65 7.28 3.29 -6.58
CA THR A 65 7.98 2.32 -7.45
C THR A 65 8.19 2.88 -8.86
N TYR A 66 9.22 2.39 -9.56
CA TYR A 66 9.41 2.65 -10.99
C TYR A 66 8.74 1.59 -11.88
N ASN A 67 8.54 0.39 -11.35
CA ASN A 67 7.88 -0.73 -12.01
C ASN A 67 6.77 -1.31 -11.13
N GLU A 68 5.95 -2.17 -11.72
CA GLU A 68 4.88 -2.86 -11.02
C GLU A 68 5.43 -3.91 -10.05
N MET A 69 4.73 -4.09 -8.93
CA MET A 69 4.94 -5.19 -8.01
C MET A 69 3.88 -6.28 -8.22
N SER A 70 4.03 -7.42 -7.56
CA SER A 70 2.99 -8.44 -7.54
C SER A 70 1.67 -7.91 -6.96
N HIS A 71 0.55 -8.37 -7.50
CA HIS A 71 -0.78 -7.98 -7.04
C HIS A 71 -0.98 -8.32 -5.56
N GLU A 72 -0.44 -9.47 -5.13
CA GLU A 72 -0.49 -9.93 -3.76
C GLU A 72 0.28 -9.00 -2.82
N ALA A 73 1.46 -8.49 -3.24
CA ALA A 73 2.20 -7.52 -2.44
C ALA A 73 1.47 -6.19 -2.30
N GLU A 74 0.96 -5.66 -3.41
CA GLU A 74 0.22 -4.40 -3.41
C GLU A 74 -1.04 -4.50 -2.53
N GLN A 75 -1.77 -5.62 -2.64
CA GLN A 75 -2.93 -5.88 -1.79
C GLN A 75 -2.56 -5.95 -0.31
N GLN A 76 -1.43 -6.58 0.05
CA GLN A 76 -0.98 -6.60 1.45
C GLN A 76 -0.63 -5.20 1.96
N LEU A 77 0.04 -4.37 1.16
CA LEU A 77 0.30 -2.98 1.53
C LEU A 77 -1.01 -2.20 1.70
N PHE A 78 -1.99 -2.40 0.82
CA PHE A 78 -3.32 -1.79 0.91
C PHE A 78 -4.04 -2.16 2.22
N ILE A 79 -4.06 -3.45 2.57
CA ILE A 79 -4.67 -3.94 3.83
C ILE A 79 -4.02 -3.27 5.04
N ASN A 80 -2.70 -3.10 4.99
CA ASN A 80 -1.91 -2.43 6.03
C ASN A 80 -1.97 -0.89 5.97
N ASN A 81 -2.82 -0.31 5.13
CA ASN A 81 -2.97 1.13 4.92
C ASN A 81 -1.71 1.84 4.42
N ILE A 82 -0.90 1.16 3.63
CA ILE A 82 0.29 1.70 3.00
C ILE A 82 -0.01 1.91 1.51
N PRO A 83 -0.14 3.16 1.06
CA PRO A 83 -0.35 3.44 -0.35
C PRO A 83 0.90 3.11 -1.17
N VAL A 84 0.64 2.61 -2.38
CA VAL A 84 1.66 2.43 -3.42
C VAL A 84 1.41 3.46 -4.51
N PHE A 85 2.47 4.16 -4.90
CA PHE A 85 2.45 5.17 -5.95
C PHE A 85 3.52 4.89 -6.99
N SER A 86 3.37 5.44 -8.19
CA SER A 86 4.51 5.52 -9.10
C SER A 86 5.46 6.62 -8.65
N ALA A 87 6.76 6.45 -8.90
CA ALA A 87 7.76 7.47 -8.59
C ALA A 87 7.50 8.80 -9.33
N VAL A 88 6.88 8.71 -10.51
CA VAL A 88 6.46 9.87 -11.32
C VAL A 88 5.31 10.62 -10.64
N GLN A 89 4.31 9.90 -10.10
CA GLN A 89 3.17 10.52 -9.41
C GLN A 89 3.59 11.38 -8.20
N LEU A 90 4.63 10.98 -7.48
CA LEU A 90 5.16 11.73 -6.34
C LEU A 90 6.24 12.76 -6.71
N ASN A 91 6.50 12.97 -8.00
CA ASN A 91 7.55 13.86 -8.51
C ASN A 91 8.92 13.61 -7.83
N ILE A 92 9.27 12.35 -7.59
CA ILE A 92 10.50 12.01 -6.87
C ILE A 92 11.73 12.45 -7.68
N LYS A 93 12.55 13.29 -7.07
CA LYS A 93 13.87 13.67 -7.60
C LYS A 93 14.92 12.81 -6.94
N ARG A 94 15.66 12.07 -7.74
CA ARG A 94 16.73 11.19 -7.29
C ARG A 94 18.08 11.69 -7.80
N GLU A 95 19.07 11.74 -6.92
CA GLU A 95 20.47 11.98 -7.23
C GLU A 95 21.33 10.92 -6.54
N ASN A 96 21.85 9.97 -7.34
CA ASN A 96 22.64 8.82 -6.89
C ASN A 96 21.97 8.04 -5.74
N GLU A 97 22.45 8.24 -4.52
CA GLU A 97 22.05 7.55 -3.29
C GLU A 97 20.95 8.28 -2.50
N PHE A 98 20.51 9.45 -2.98
CA PHE A 98 19.50 10.27 -2.31
C PHE A 98 18.26 10.45 -3.19
N ALA A 99 17.09 10.43 -2.57
CA ALA A 99 15.83 10.77 -3.22
C ALA A 99 15.04 11.74 -2.32
N ILE A 100 14.34 12.68 -2.94
CA ILE A 100 13.46 13.64 -2.28
C ILE A 100 12.16 13.77 -3.06
N ALA A 101 11.08 14.05 -2.35
CA ALA A 101 9.82 14.50 -2.92
C ALA A 101 9.32 15.71 -2.13
N THR A 102 8.42 16.49 -2.71
CA THR A 102 7.82 17.57 -1.93
C THR A 102 6.84 16.99 -0.92
N THR A 103 6.80 17.57 0.27
CA THR A 103 5.87 17.15 1.33
C THR A 103 4.43 17.33 0.90
N GLU A 104 4.17 18.35 0.07
CA GLU A 104 2.86 18.62 -0.50
C GLU A 104 2.43 17.51 -1.47
N ASP A 105 3.27 17.12 -2.44
CA ASP A 105 2.96 16.04 -3.39
C ASP A 105 2.63 14.73 -2.65
N ILE A 106 3.43 14.36 -1.64
CA ILE A 106 3.19 13.18 -0.82
C ILE A 106 1.85 13.29 -0.09
N THR A 107 1.59 14.43 0.55
CA THR A 107 0.39 14.62 1.38
C THR A 107 -0.89 14.61 0.53
N GLN A 108 -0.86 15.28 -0.62
CA GLN A 108 -1.98 15.28 -1.56
C GLN A 108 -2.24 13.88 -2.13
N ALA A 109 -1.19 13.16 -2.54
CA ALA A 109 -1.31 11.80 -3.07
C ALA A 109 -1.91 10.84 -2.03
N ILE A 110 -1.44 10.89 -0.78
CA ILE A 110 -1.96 10.06 0.31
C ILE A 110 -3.41 10.43 0.61
N THR A 111 -3.74 11.71 0.73
CA THR A 111 -5.12 12.15 1.00
C THR A 111 -6.09 11.67 -0.08
N GLN A 112 -5.66 11.72 -1.35
CA GLN A 112 -6.47 11.24 -2.45
C GLN A 112 -6.60 9.71 -2.44
N TRP A 113 -5.52 9.00 -2.12
CA TRP A 113 -5.55 7.55 -1.96
C TRP A 113 -6.48 7.12 -0.83
N GLU A 114 -6.44 7.78 0.33
CA GLU A 114 -7.30 7.47 1.48
C GLU A 114 -8.78 7.59 1.12
N LYS A 115 -9.18 8.67 0.43
CA LYS A 115 -10.54 8.85 -0.09
C LYS A 115 -10.95 7.73 -1.03
N ASN A 116 -10.04 7.28 -1.90
CA ASN A 116 -10.31 6.20 -2.85
C ASN A 116 -10.39 4.84 -2.12
N ALA A 117 -9.51 4.59 -1.16
CA ALA A 117 -9.47 3.38 -0.36
C ALA A 117 -10.72 3.25 0.53
N GLU A 118 -11.22 4.35 1.08
CA GLU A 118 -12.47 4.37 1.84
C GLU A 118 -13.67 4.02 0.95
N LYS A 119 -13.78 4.65 -0.23
CA LYS A 119 -14.82 4.33 -1.22
C LYS A 119 -14.75 2.86 -1.65
N TYR A 120 -13.55 2.36 -1.91
CA TYR A 120 -13.34 0.96 -2.29
C TYR A 120 -13.80 0.01 -1.18
N ARG A 121 -13.36 0.25 0.06
CA ARG A 121 -13.77 -0.55 1.23
C ARG A 121 -15.29 -0.49 1.48
N TYR A 122 -15.91 0.67 1.29
CA TYR A 122 -17.35 0.83 1.39
C TYR A 122 -18.07 -0.03 0.34
N ASN A 123 -17.65 0.04 -0.93
CA ASN A 123 -18.24 -0.76 -2.00
C ASN A 123 -18.09 -2.26 -1.76
N GLN A 124 -16.90 -2.71 -1.36
CA GLN A 124 -16.66 -4.12 -1.02
C GLN A 124 -17.56 -4.61 0.13
N LYS A 125 -17.78 -3.76 1.15
CA LYS A 125 -18.70 -4.07 2.25
C LYS A 125 -20.15 -4.19 1.77
N GLN A 126 -20.60 -3.32 0.88
CA GLN A 126 -21.96 -3.39 0.31
C GLN A 126 -22.15 -4.67 -0.51
N GLU A 127 -21.18 -5.01 -1.37
CA GLU A 127 -21.22 -6.23 -2.17
C GLU A 127 -21.30 -7.49 -1.29
N TRP A 128 -20.48 -7.55 -0.23
CA TRP A 128 -20.50 -8.64 0.74
C TRP A 128 -21.86 -8.77 1.45
N LEU A 129 -22.45 -7.65 1.90
CA LEU A 129 -23.78 -7.67 2.53
C LEU A 129 -24.87 -8.18 1.57
N GLN A 130 -24.82 -7.79 0.29
CA GLN A 130 -25.75 -8.27 -0.72
C GLN A 130 -25.62 -9.78 -0.97
N GLN A 131 -24.40 -10.31 -0.97
CA GLN A 131 -24.16 -11.76 -1.06
C GLN A 131 -24.74 -12.50 0.14
N LEU A 132 -24.51 -12.01 1.36
CA LEU A 132 -25.04 -12.63 2.58
C LEU A 132 -26.58 -12.70 2.58
N ILE A 133 -27.25 -11.62 2.16
CA ILE A 133 -28.72 -11.59 2.03
C ILE A 133 -29.19 -12.62 1.00
N LYS A 134 -28.52 -12.71 -0.16
CA LYS A 134 -28.87 -13.68 -1.22
C LYS A 134 -28.72 -15.12 -0.73
N GLU A 135 -27.63 -15.43 -0.02
CA GLU A 135 -27.40 -16.74 0.56
C GLU A 135 -28.48 -17.09 1.59
N TYR A 136 -28.81 -16.17 2.50
CA TYR A 136 -29.87 -16.38 3.48
C TYR A 136 -31.23 -16.64 2.82
N GLN A 137 -31.62 -15.83 1.83
CA GLN A 137 -32.88 -16.03 1.09
C GLN A 137 -32.92 -17.37 0.34
N SER A 138 -31.80 -17.77 -0.27
CA SER A 138 -31.68 -19.04 -0.99
C SER A 138 -31.83 -20.23 -0.03
N ASN A 139 -31.15 -20.19 1.11
CA ASN A 139 -31.23 -21.23 2.13
C ASN A 139 -32.64 -21.31 2.72
N ARG A 140 -33.29 -20.17 2.99
CA ARG A 140 -34.66 -20.14 3.51
C ARG A 140 -35.68 -20.74 2.52
N LYS A 141 -35.53 -20.47 1.22
CA LYS A 141 -36.40 -21.07 0.19
C LYS A 141 -36.23 -22.59 0.12
N LYS A 142 -35.00 -23.09 0.23
CA LYS A 142 -34.70 -24.54 0.26
C LYS A 142 -35.30 -25.21 1.49
N GLU A 143 -35.15 -24.62 2.68
CA GLU A 143 -35.75 -25.14 3.92
C GLU A 143 -37.27 -25.24 3.82
N LEU A 144 -37.94 -24.20 3.34
CA LEU A 144 -39.40 -24.19 3.19
C LEU A 144 -39.88 -25.24 2.19
N LYS A 145 -39.12 -25.49 1.12
CA LYS A 145 -39.43 -26.53 0.14
C LYS A 145 -39.29 -27.93 0.75
N ASN A 146 -38.22 -28.19 1.49
CA ASN A 146 -38.01 -29.47 2.16
C ASN A 146 -39.09 -29.75 3.22
N LEU A 147 -39.56 -28.72 3.93
CA LEU A 147 -40.66 -28.86 4.90
C LEU A 147 -42.02 -29.16 4.25
N GLN A 148 -42.20 -28.81 2.97
CA GLN A 148 -43.41 -29.12 2.21
C GLN A 148 -43.38 -30.52 1.61
N GLU A 149 -42.21 -31.08 1.32
CA GLU A 149 -42.04 -32.44 0.77
C GLU A 149 -42.14 -33.55 1.84
N ILE A 150 -42.10 -33.20 3.14
CA ILE A 150 -42.22 -34.12 4.27
C ILE A 150 -43.68 -34.28 4.75
N LYS A 151 -44.62 -33.46 4.24
CA LYS A 151 -46.07 -33.57 4.50
C LYS A 151 -46.79 -34.33 3.39
#